data_AF-A0A351H947-F1
#
_entry.id   AF-A0A351H947-F1
#
_cell.length_a   1.000
_cell.length_b   1.000
_cell.length_c   1.000
_cell.angle_alpha   90.00
_cell.angle_beta   90.00
_cell.angle_gamma   90.00
#
_symmetry.space_group_name_H-M   'P 1'
#
loop_
_entity.id
_entity.type
_entity.pdbx_description
1 polymer ?
#
loop_
_entity_poly.entity_id
_entity_poly.type
_entity_poly.pdbx_seq_one_letter_code
_entity_poly.pdbx_strand_id
1 'polypeptide(L)'
;MRKLLIAGYLFIALAVVFSYTVDLPEQIFVSQGKLISVLGENLIEDSEICAVNVQIPSVNGLRDRPFEQFLNSTIEGEISQYRSEIEELARKAFEESKTSEWPFRTFDVYVVYSAYLSDGILSIDMVFSEFTGGAHPNASRRTYNIDLEKSRLVALHNILGSKKTEEKLNGLIKEEISARDDLWPEYFEGVTSDQGFYLKGGRLCIYFQPYEIGPWAVGMPEFCFSLEELLGN
;
A
#
# COMPACT_ATOMS: atom_id res chain seq x y z
N MET A 1 40.17 -12.01 35.57
CA MET A 1 38.84 -11.78 36.18
C MET A 1 38.08 -10.80 35.30
N ARG A 2 37.12 -11.27 34.51
CA ARG A 2 36.29 -10.43 33.64
C ARG A 2 34.84 -10.74 34.02
N LYS A 3 34.16 -9.80 34.66
CA LYS A 3 32.76 -9.93 35.08
C LYS A 3 31.88 -9.80 33.83
N LEU A 4 31.13 -10.83 33.49
CA LEU A 4 29.98 -10.71 32.60
C LEU A 4 28.87 -10.00 33.39
N LEU A 5 28.41 -8.86 32.89
CA LEU A 5 27.14 -8.26 33.27
C LEU A 5 26.07 -8.86 32.36
N ILE A 6 25.28 -9.78 32.91
CA ILE A 6 24.02 -10.22 32.29
C ILE A 6 22.96 -9.26 32.83
N ALA A 7 22.53 -8.32 32.01
CA ALA A 7 21.33 -7.54 32.29
C ALA A 7 20.12 -8.42 31.93
N GLY A 8 19.43 -8.92 32.94
CA GLY A 8 18.18 -9.65 32.78
C GLY A 8 17.06 -8.67 32.42
N TYR A 9 16.56 -8.75 31.20
CA TYR A 9 15.23 -8.27 30.86
C TYR A 9 14.28 -9.46 30.90
N LEU A 10 13.40 -9.47 31.91
CA LEU A 10 12.26 -10.38 31.95
C LEU A 10 11.19 -9.84 30.99
N PHE A 11 11.37 -10.06 29.69
CA PHE A 11 10.26 -10.00 28.76
C PHE A 11 9.52 -11.33 28.87
N ILE A 12 8.23 -11.29 29.21
CA ILE A 12 7.34 -12.40 28.87
C ILE A 12 7.25 -12.36 27.34
N ALA A 13 8.18 -13.05 26.68
CA ALA A 13 8.19 -13.20 25.25
C ALA A 13 6.96 -14.04 24.90
N LEU A 14 5.91 -13.39 24.41
CA LEU A 14 5.02 -14.00 23.43
C LEU A 14 5.94 -14.60 22.37
N ALA A 15 6.02 -15.94 22.35
CA ALA A 15 7.07 -16.63 21.63
C ALA A 15 6.85 -16.40 20.13
N VAL A 16 7.68 -15.55 19.53
CA VAL A 16 7.86 -15.58 18.08
C VAL A 16 8.40 -16.97 17.77
N VAL A 17 7.58 -17.77 17.09
CA VAL A 17 7.89 -19.15 16.73
C VAL A 17 8.97 -19.14 15.65
N PHE A 18 8.93 -18.16 14.74
CA PHE A 18 10.02 -17.80 13.83
C PHE A 18 9.86 -16.36 13.28
N SER A 19 10.97 -15.74 12.90
CA SER A 19 11.03 -14.48 12.15
C SER A 19 12.18 -14.58 11.15
N TYR A 20 11.93 -14.25 9.88
CA TYR A 20 12.94 -14.17 8.85
C TYR A 20 12.56 -13.16 7.76
N THR A 21 13.58 -12.62 7.11
CA THR A 21 13.44 -11.69 5.98
C THR A 21 13.98 -12.35 4.72
N VAL A 22 13.28 -12.17 3.60
CA VAL A 22 13.70 -12.65 2.28
C VAL A 22 13.76 -11.49 1.31
N ASP A 23 14.88 -11.34 0.61
CA ASP A 23 14.98 -10.38 -0.49
C ASP A 23 14.06 -10.82 -1.65
N LEU A 24 13.22 -9.88 -2.10
CA LEU A 24 12.39 -10.06 -3.29
C LEU A 24 13.20 -9.75 -4.56
N PRO A 25 12.80 -10.28 -5.72
CA PRO A 25 13.46 -9.96 -6.98
C PRO A 25 13.47 -8.44 -7.25
N GLU A 26 14.67 -7.91 -7.52
CA GLU A 26 14.83 -6.51 -7.92
C GLU A 26 14.05 -6.20 -9.19
N GLN A 27 13.25 -5.14 -9.15
CA GLN A 27 12.54 -4.62 -10.32
C GLN A 27 13.34 -3.45 -10.89
N ILE A 28 13.80 -3.59 -12.14
CA ILE A 28 14.63 -2.58 -12.81
C ILE A 28 13.80 -1.84 -13.86
N PHE A 29 13.86 -0.52 -13.81
CA PHE A 29 13.20 0.38 -14.73
C PHE A 29 14.21 1.29 -15.43
N VAL A 30 13.93 1.66 -16.68
CA VAL A 30 14.74 2.60 -17.45
C VAL A 30 13.90 3.83 -17.77
N SER A 31 14.35 5.01 -17.33
CA SER A 31 13.72 6.28 -17.66
C SER A 31 14.79 7.28 -18.11
N GLN A 32 14.62 7.84 -19.32
CA GLN A 32 15.54 8.83 -19.90
C GLN A 32 17.04 8.43 -19.81
N GLY A 33 17.33 7.14 -20.04
CA GLY A 33 18.71 6.60 -20.00
C GLY A 33 19.29 6.38 -18.60
N LYS A 34 18.48 6.55 -17.53
CA LYS A 34 18.84 6.23 -16.15
C LYS A 34 18.16 4.94 -15.70
N LEU A 35 18.90 4.16 -14.92
CA LEU A 35 18.39 2.99 -14.23
C LEU A 35 17.82 3.42 -12.88
N ILE A 36 16.56 3.07 -12.65
CA ILE A 36 15.89 3.13 -11.35
C ILE A 36 15.58 1.70 -10.96
N SER A 37 15.82 1.33 -9.71
CA SER A 37 15.39 0.03 -9.22
C SER A 37 14.49 0.14 -8.00
N VAL A 38 13.59 -0.83 -7.89
CA VAL A 38 12.77 -1.05 -6.71
C VAL A 38 13.18 -2.40 -6.13
N LEU A 39 13.86 -2.34 -4.99
CA LEU A 39 14.14 -3.50 -4.17
C LEU A 39 12.95 -3.77 -3.26
N GLY A 40 12.84 -4.98 -2.74
CA GLY A 40 11.86 -5.32 -1.73
C GLY A 40 12.42 -6.33 -0.76
N GLU A 41 12.08 -6.18 0.50
CA GLU A 41 12.28 -7.19 1.53
C GLU A 41 10.91 -7.75 1.92
N ASN A 42 10.80 -9.06 2.09
CA ASN A 42 9.61 -9.70 2.64
C ASN A 42 9.89 -10.18 4.06
N LEU A 43 9.30 -9.50 5.04
CA LEU A 43 9.36 -9.87 6.45
C LEU A 43 8.24 -10.87 6.75
N ILE A 44 8.62 -12.08 7.19
CA ILE A 44 7.69 -13.11 7.61
C ILE A 44 7.96 -13.44 9.08
N GLU A 45 6.93 -13.28 9.91
CA GLU A 45 6.97 -13.66 11.32
C GLU A 45 5.73 -14.45 11.68
N ASP A 46 5.89 -15.41 12.58
CA ASP A 46 4.77 -16.16 13.13
C ASP A 46 4.93 -16.21 14.64
N SER A 47 3.85 -15.88 15.33
CA SER A 47 3.77 -15.82 16.78
C SER A 47 2.41 -16.31 17.24
N GLU A 48 2.28 -16.59 18.53
CA GLU A 48 0.99 -17.03 19.10
C GLU A 48 -0.13 -16.00 18.88
N ILE A 49 0.20 -14.72 18.68
CA ILE A 49 -0.78 -13.62 18.60
C ILE A 49 -0.99 -13.04 17.21
N CYS A 50 0.02 -13.08 16.36
CA CYS A 50 -0.01 -12.42 15.06
C CYS A 50 0.91 -13.14 14.07
N ALA A 51 0.39 -13.43 12.89
CA ALA A 51 1.17 -13.79 11.71
C ALA A 51 1.42 -12.55 10.84
N VAL A 52 2.68 -12.31 10.49
CA VAL A 52 3.15 -11.15 9.73
C VAL A 52 3.69 -11.64 8.40
N ASN A 53 3.24 -11.04 7.30
CA ASN A 53 3.83 -11.24 5.97
C ASN A 53 3.78 -9.91 5.19
N VAL A 54 4.85 -9.15 5.31
CA VAL A 54 4.89 -7.73 4.96
C VAL A 54 6.04 -7.47 4.01
N GLN A 55 5.71 -6.98 2.82
CA GLN A 55 6.68 -6.54 1.82
C GLN A 55 7.01 -5.06 2.00
N ILE A 56 8.30 -4.74 2.07
CA ILE A 56 8.82 -3.39 2.30
C ILE A 56 9.62 -2.96 1.06
N PRO A 57 9.04 -2.16 0.14
CA PRO A 57 9.76 -1.70 -1.03
C PRO A 57 10.70 -0.54 -0.71
N SER A 58 11.83 -0.48 -1.42
CA SER A 58 12.72 0.68 -1.42
C SER A 58 13.15 1.04 -2.84
N VAL A 59 13.12 2.34 -3.13
CA VAL A 59 13.50 2.90 -4.44
C VAL A 59 14.96 3.31 -4.40
N ASN A 60 15.70 2.96 -5.46
CA ASN A 60 17.10 3.31 -5.65
C ASN A 60 17.35 3.93 -7.03
N GLY A 61 18.32 4.84 -7.09
CA GLY A 61 18.77 5.45 -8.34
C GLY A 61 18.07 6.77 -8.67
N LEU A 62 17.29 7.34 -7.74
CA LEU A 62 16.73 8.67 -7.90
C LEU A 62 17.85 9.72 -7.95
N ARG A 63 17.59 10.80 -8.69
CA ARG A 63 18.57 11.89 -8.84
C ARG A 63 18.80 12.64 -7.53
N ASP A 64 17.73 12.88 -6.78
CA ASP A 64 17.75 13.57 -5.50
C ASP A 64 17.83 12.56 -4.35
N ARG A 65 19.05 12.39 -3.80
CA ARG A 65 19.34 11.46 -2.70
C ARG A 65 18.57 11.80 -1.41
N PRO A 66 18.49 13.07 -0.96
CA PRO A 66 17.60 13.44 0.14
C PRO A 66 16.14 13.04 -0.06
N PHE A 67 15.58 13.27 -1.26
CA PHE A 67 14.21 12.86 -1.56
C PHE A 67 14.04 11.33 -1.58
N GLU A 68 15.01 10.59 -2.14
CA GLU A 68 15.04 9.13 -2.11
C GLU A 68 14.99 8.58 -0.68
N GLN A 69 15.82 9.12 0.21
CA GLN A 69 15.83 8.75 1.62
C GLN A 69 14.50 9.08 2.30
N PHE A 70 13.96 10.27 2.06
CA PHE A 70 12.66 10.67 2.58
C PHE A 70 11.53 9.73 2.13
N LEU A 71 11.50 9.38 0.83
CA LEU A 71 10.50 8.48 0.26
C LEU A 71 10.58 7.10 0.90
N ASN A 72 11.78 6.51 0.93
CA ASN A 72 11.98 5.17 1.47
C ASN A 72 11.65 5.12 2.97
N SER A 73 12.09 6.10 3.76
CA SER A 73 11.74 6.18 5.18
C SER A 73 10.25 6.43 5.42
N THR A 74 9.56 7.13 4.52
CA THR A 74 8.11 7.35 4.61
C THR A 74 7.34 6.05 4.39
N ILE A 75 7.69 5.30 3.34
CA ILE A 75 7.08 4.00 3.01
C ILE A 75 7.35 2.98 4.13
N GLU A 76 8.61 2.85 4.56
CA GLU A 76 8.99 1.95 5.65
C GLU A 76 8.27 2.32 6.96
N GLY A 77 8.21 3.61 7.29
CA GLY A 77 7.54 4.12 8.48
C GLY A 77 6.04 3.80 8.48
N GLU A 78 5.36 3.98 7.35
CA GLU A 78 3.94 3.67 7.19
C GLU A 78 3.64 2.18 7.41
N ILE A 79 4.45 1.31 6.80
CA ILE A 79 4.32 -0.14 6.94
C ILE A 79 4.61 -0.58 8.37
N SER A 80 5.67 -0.05 8.98
CA SER A 80 6.06 -0.35 10.35
C SER A 80 5.00 0.11 11.36
N GLN A 81 4.43 1.30 11.16
CA GLN A 81 3.34 1.81 12.00
C GLN A 81 2.11 0.92 11.88
N TYR A 82 1.68 0.60 10.66
CA TYR A 82 0.52 -0.26 10.43
C TYR A 82 0.67 -1.63 11.12
N ARG A 83 1.82 -2.29 10.92
CA ARG A 83 2.15 -3.54 11.63
C ARG A 83 2.08 -3.39 13.15
N SER A 84 2.73 -2.35 13.68
CA SER A 84 2.83 -2.13 15.13
C SER A 84 1.46 -1.92 15.78
N GLU A 85 0.56 -1.19 15.11
CA GLU A 85 -0.82 -0.98 15.57
C GLU A 85 -1.59 -2.31 15.66
N ILE A 86 -1.47 -3.19 14.65
CA ILE A 86 -2.13 -4.51 14.66
C ILE A 86 -1.55 -5.43 15.72
N GLU A 87 -0.23 -5.43 15.91
CA GLU A 87 0.41 -6.22 16.97
C GLU A 87 0.00 -5.75 18.36
N GLU A 88 -0.14 -4.44 18.58
CA GLU A 88 -0.63 -3.90 19.85
C GLU A 88 -2.08 -4.35 20.13
N LEU A 89 -2.94 -4.32 19.10
CA LEU A 89 -4.31 -4.84 19.20
C LEU A 89 -4.31 -6.34 19.51
N ALA A 90 -3.46 -7.13 18.84
CA ALA A 90 -3.34 -8.57 19.05
C ALA A 90 -2.92 -8.88 20.51
N ARG A 91 -1.95 -8.13 21.06
CA ARG A 91 -1.52 -8.28 22.46
C ARG A 91 -2.66 -8.02 23.43
N LYS A 92 -3.44 -6.95 23.23
CA LYS A 92 -4.60 -6.61 24.09
C LYS A 92 -5.66 -7.71 24.03
N ALA A 93 -6.06 -8.12 22.82
CA ALA A 93 -7.05 -9.15 22.61
C ALA A 93 -6.61 -10.52 23.19
N PHE A 94 -5.33 -10.85 23.09
CA PHE A 94 -4.79 -12.06 23.69
C PHE A 94 -4.86 -12.04 25.22
N GLU A 95 -4.51 -10.94 25.87
CA GLU A 95 -4.62 -10.82 27.33
C GLU A 95 -6.09 -10.91 27.80
N GLU A 96 -7.01 -10.25 27.11
CA GLU A 96 -8.46 -10.30 27.42
C GLU A 96 -9.03 -11.72 27.26
N SER A 97 -8.52 -12.48 26.28
CA SER A 97 -8.97 -13.85 26.02
C SER A 97 -8.72 -14.82 27.17
N LYS A 98 -7.69 -14.57 28.01
CA LYS A 98 -7.34 -15.44 29.14
C LYS A 98 -8.45 -15.56 30.18
N THR A 99 -9.34 -14.56 30.22
CA THR A 99 -10.52 -14.52 31.08
C THR A 99 -11.84 -14.68 30.32
N SER A 100 -11.77 -14.89 29.00
CA SER A 100 -12.93 -15.02 28.11
C SER A 100 -13.36 -16.47 27.96
N GLU A 101 -14.65 -16.69 27.71
CA GLU A 101 -15.17 -17.99 27.26
C GLU A 101 -14.84 -18.28 25.79
N TRP A 102 -14.47 -17.24 25.03
CA TRP A 102 -14.12 -17.36 23.62
C TRP A 102 -12.61 -17.49 23.44
N PRO A 103 -12.12 -18.50 22.70
CA PRO A 103 -10.70 -18.65 22.45
C PRO A 103 -10.18 -17.49 21.60
N PHE A 104 -8.97 -17.05 21.90
CA PHE A 104 -8.25 -16.11 21.06
C PHE A 104 -8.06 -16.67 19.65
N ARG A 105 -8.21 -15.80 18.66
CA ARG A 105 -7.89 -16.08 17.26
C ARG A 105 -6.68 -15.23 16.91
N THR A 106 -5.63 -15.88 16.41
CA THR A 106 -4.42 -15.24 15.91
C THR A 106 -4.80 -14.20 14.85
N PHE A 107 -4.20 -13.02 14.97
CA PHE A 107 -4.37 -11.96 13.99
C PHE A 107 -3.44 -12.19 12.81
N ASP A 108 -3.74 -11.55 11.68
CA ASP A 108 -2.87 -11.55 10.53
C ASP A 108 -2.62 -10.11 10.07
N VAL A 109 -1.41 -9.85 9.57
CA VAL A 109 -1.08 -8.60 8.87
C VAL A 109 -0.31 -8.90 7.60
N TYR A 110 -0.82 -8.37 6.49
CA TYR A 110 -0.29 -8.52 5.16
C TYR A 110 -0.04 -7.16 4.52
N VAL A 111 1.12 -7.01 3.89
CA VAL A 111 1.39 -5.90 2.97
C VAL A 111 2.05 -6.47 1.74
N VAL A 112 1.52 -6.14 0.57
CA VAL A 112 2.13 -6.49 -0.72
C VAL A 112 2.26 -5.24 -1.57
N TYR A 113 3.25 -5.21 -2.45
CA TYR A 113 3.43 -4.10 -3.37
C TYR A 113 3.61 -4.54 -4.82
N SER A 114 3.38 -3.59 -5.72
CA SER A 114 3.76 -3.65 -7.12
C SER A 114 4.38 -2.31 -7.52
N ALA A 115 5.35 -2.35 -8.44
CA ALA A 115 5.97 -1.15 -8.97
C ALA A 115 5.76 -1.07 -10.49
N TYR A 116 5.42 0.13 -10.97
CA TYR A 116 5.17 0.40 -12.38
C TYR A 116 5.91 1.67 -12.79
N LEU A 117 6.52 1.68 -13.98
CA LEU A 117 7.01 2.91 -14.61
C LEU A 117 6.22 3.17 -15.88
N SER A 118 5.60 4.34 -15.96
CA SER A 118 4.92 4.84 -17.15
C SER A 118 5.06 6.34 -17.23
N ASP A 119 5.32 6.88 -18.42
CA ASP A 119 5.28 8.33 -18.68
C ASP A 119 6.19 9.16 -17.75
N GLY A 120 7.32 8.59 -17.32
CA GLY A 120 8.26 9.23 -16.39
C GLY A 120 7.83 9.22 -14.92
N ILE A 121 6.69 8.60 -14.61
CA ILE A 121 6.17 8.42 -13.26
C ILE A 121 6.39 6.98 -12.80
N LEU A 122 7.10 6.83 -11.67
CA LEU A 122 7.18 5.57 -10.94
C LEU A 122 6.01 5.49 -9.96
N SER A 123 5.16 4.48 -10.08
CA SER A 123 4.08 4.19 -9.14
C SER A 123 4.46 3.01 -8.26
N ILE A 124 4.50 3.20 -6.94
CA ILE A 124 4.56 2.13 -5.94
C ILE A 124 3.15 1.94 -5.40
N ASP A 125 2.55 0.80 -5.72
CA ASP A 125 1.17 0.45 -5.42
C ASP A 125 1.13 -0.63 -4.33
N MET A 126 0.59 -0.30 -3.17
CA MET A 126 0.63 -1.14 -1.97
C MET A 126 -0.78 -1.47 -1.50
N VAL A 127 -0.98 -2.74 -1.15
CA VAL A 127 -2.20 -3.22 -0.50
C VAL A 127 -1.86 -3.66 0.91
N PHE A 128 -2.52 -3.02 1.87
CA PHE A 128 -2.47 -3.32 3.30
C PHE A 128 -3.72 -4.13 3.64
N SER A 129 -3.56 -5.24 4.34
CA SER A 129 -4.69 -6.04 4.82
C SER A 129 -4.37 -6.63 6.19
N GLU A 130 -5.38 -6.68 7.04
CA GLU A 130 -5.29 -7.30 8.34
C GLU A 130 -6.53 -8.13 8.64
N PHE A 131 -6.37 -9.20 9.41
CA PHE A 131 -7.48 -9.92 10.01
C PHE A 131 -7.35 -9.87 11.52
N THR A 132 -8.26 -9.18 12.18
CA THR A 132 -8.29 -8.99 13.64
C THR A 132 -9.49 -9.69 14.29
N GLY A 133 -10.07 -10.66 13.57
CA GLY A 133 -11.36 -11.29 13.88
C GLY A 133 -12.50 -10.77 13.00
N GLY A 134 -13.74 -11.23 13.26
CA GLY A 134 -14.92 -10.87 12.46
C GLY A 134 -15.16 -11.80 11.26
N ALA A 135 -15.88 -11.30 10.25
CA ALA A 135 -16.36 -12.09 9.12
C ALA A 135 -15.35 -12.19 7.95
N HIS A 136 -14.49 -11.17 7.79
CA HIS A 136 -13.49 -11.08 6.71
C HIS A 136 -12.34 -10.16 7.16
N PRO A 137 -11.19 -10.16 6.45
CA PRO A 137 -10.12 -9.17 6.67
C PRO A 137 -10.60 -7.75 6.39
N ASN A 138 -9.91 -6.77 6.93
CA ASN A 138 -9.93 -5.40 6.42
C ASN A 138 -8.83 -5.25 5.36
N ALA A 139 -8.99 -4.26 4.48
CA ALA A 139 -7.98 -3.94 3.49
C ALA A 139 -8.04 -2.47 3.08
N SER A 140 -6.89 -1.90 2.73
CA SER A 140 -6.77 -0.59 2.12
C SER A 140 -5.64 -0.58 1.08
N ARG A 141 -5.75 0.28 0.06
CA ARG A 141 -4.75 0.43 -1.00
C ARG A 141 -4.16 1.83 -0.98
N ARG A 142 -2.85 1.94 -1.09
CA ARG A 142 -2.12 3.21 -1.05
C ARG A 142 -1.08 3.23 -2.16
N THR A 143 -0.99 4.35 -2.86
CA THR A 143 -0.05 4.53 -3.97
C THR A 143 0.86 5.72 -3.74
N TYR A 144 2.15 5.53 -3.98
CA TYR A 144 3.12 6.62 -4.11
C TYR A 144 3.45 6.80 -5.59
N ASN A 145 3.17 7.98 -6.13
CA ASN A 145 3.46 8.33 -7.51
C ASN A 145 4.61 9.35 -7.54
N ILE A 146 5.72 8.99 -8.18
CA ILE A 146 6.97 9.76 -8.17
C ILE A 146 7.30 10.25 -9.57
N ASP A 147 7.39 11.57 -9.75
CA ASP A 147 7.97 12.19 -10.95
C ASP A 147 9.49 12.04 -10.87
N LEU A 148 10.06 11.16 -11.70
CA LEU A 148 11.49 10.83 -11.66
C LEU A 148 12.39 12.00 -12.09
N GLU A 149 11.87 12.90 -12.92
CA GLU A 149 12.62 14.07 -13.39
C GLU A 149 12.69 15.15 -12.30
N LYS A 150 11.54 15.41 -11.66
CA LYS A 150 11.40 16.45 -10.63
C LYS A 150 11.70 15.96 -9.21
N SER A 151 11.88 14.65 -9.02
CA SER A 151 12.12 14.01 -7.72
C SER A 151 11.12 14.47 -6.66
N ARG A 152 9.83 14.29 -6.96
CA ARG A 152 8.73 14.68 -6.06
C ARG A 152 7.55 13.71 -6.17
N LEU A 153 6.74 13.69 -5.12
CA LEU A 153 5.42 13.06 -5.17
C LEU A 153 4.48 13.85 -6.08
N VAL A 154 3.58 13.11 -6.74
CA VAL A 154 2.66 13.62 -7.74
C VAL A 154 1.24 13.29 -7.31
N ALA A 155 0.39 14.30 -7.26
CA ALA A 155 -1.05 14.14 -7.06
C ALA A 155 -1.77 14.06 -8.42
N LEU A 156 -2.98 13.50 -8.42
CA LEU A 156 -3.76 13.28 -9.64
C LEU A 156 -3.91 14.55 -10.49
N HIS A 157 -4.20 15.69 -9.87
CA HIS A 157 -4.34 16.98 -10.57
C HIS A 157 -3.07 17.40 -11.34
N ASN A 158 -1.88 16.96 -10.92
CA ASN A 158 -0.64 17.22 -11.65
C ASN A 158 -0.55 16.40 -12.95
N ILE A 159 -1.15 15.21 -12.99
CA ILE A 159 -1.22 14.36 -14.18
C ILE A 159 -2.26 14.90 -15.15
N LEU A 160 -3.45 15.26 -14.65
CA LEU A 160 -4.56 15.73 -15.48
C LEU A 160 -4.29 17.10 -16.12
N GLY A 161 -3.55 17.97 -15.44
CA GLY A 161 -3.08 19.26 -15.93
C GLY A 161 -4.15 20.33 -16.17
N SER A 162 -5.44 19.96 -16.18
CA SER A 162 -6.56 20.90 -16.31
C SER A 162 -7.86 20.35 -15.72
N LYS A 163 -8.73 21.26 -15.27
CA LYS A 163 -10.08 20.91 -14.81
C LYS A 163 -10.94 20.26 -15.91
N LYS A 164 -10.74 20.66 -17.18
CA LYS A 164 -11.44 20.05 -18.32
C LYS A 164 -11.12 18.57 -18.47
N THR A 165 -9.86 18.18 -18.25
CA THR A 165 -9.43 16.78 -18.31
C THR A 165 -9.98 15.98 -17.13
N GLU A 166 -10.05 16.59 -15.95
CA GLU A 166 -10.69 16.00 -14.76
C GLU A 166 -12.19 15.76 -14.97
N GLU A 167 -12.92 16.73 -15.53
CA GLU A 167 -14.33 16.58 -15.89
C GLU A 167 -14.54 15.46 -16.92
N LYS A 168 -13.65 15.34 -17.91
CA LYS A 168 -13.65 14.23 -18.87
C LYS A 168 -13.43 12.88 -18.18
N LEU A 169 -12.43 12.77 -17.29
CA LEU A 169 -12.16 11.56 -16.51
C LEU A 169 -13.36 11.17 -15.66
N ASN A 170 -13.95 12.12 -14.94
CA ASN A 170 -15.14 11.88 -14.11
C ASN A 170 -16.32 11.40 -14.93
N GLY A 171 -16.53 11.94 -16.14
CA GLY A 171 -17.56 11.47 -17.05
C GLY A 171 -17.38 10.01 -17.45
N LEU A 172 -16.14 9.62 -17.79
CA LEU A 172 -15.80 8.25 -18.18
C LEU A 172 -15.97 7.25 -17.02
N ILE A 173 -15.46 7.59 -15.83
CA ILE A 173 -15.62 6.75 -14.63
C ILE A 173 -17.11 6.57 -14.30
N LYS A 174 -17.89 7.66 -14.35
CA LYS A 174 -19.33 7.61 -14.08
C LYS A 174 -20.08 6.70 -15.05
N GLU A 175 -19.68 6.69 -16.32
CA GLU A 175 -20.25 5.79 -17.33
C GLU A 175 -19.93 4.33 -17.01
N GLU A 176 -18.67 3.99 -16.72
CA GLU A 176 -18.28 2.62 -16.36
C GLU A 176 -18.92 2.15 -15.04
N ILE A 177 -19.07 3.03 -14.05
CA ILE A 177 -19.79 2.71 -12.79
C ILE A 177 -21.27 2.45 -13.08
N SER A 178 -21.91 3.28 -13.90
CA SER A 178 -23.35 3.13 -14.20
C SER A 178 -23.69 1.90 -15.03
N ALA A 179 -22.70 1.33 -15.73
CA ALA A 179 -22.84 0.11 -16.52
C ALA A 179 -22.71 -1.18 -15.67
N ARG A 180 -22.46 -1.05 -14.36
CA ARG A 180 -22.18 -2.14 -13.45
C ARG A 180 -23.23 -2.22 -12.34
N ASP A 181 -23.92 -3.36 -12.26
CA ASP A 181 -24.96 -3.59 -11.24
C ASP A 181 -24.41 -3.87 -9.83
N ASP A 182 -23.10 -4.12 -9.72
CA ASP A 182 -22.42 -4.42 -8.44
C ASP A 182 -21.83 -3.17 -7.75
N LEU A 183 -21.95 -2.00 -8.38
CA LEU A 183 -21.46 -0.72 -7.86
C LEU A 183 -22.61 0.21 -7.44
N TRP A 184 -22.28 1.27 -6.72
CA TRP A 184 -23.22 2.29 -6.23
C TRP A 184 -22.94 3.65 -6.92
N PRO A 185 -23.55 3.92 -8.09
CA PRO A 185 -23.30 5.15 -8.86
C PRO A 185 -23.55 6.43 -8.08
N GLU A 186 -24.44 6.41 -7.10
CA GLU A 186 -24.79 7.55 -6.25
C GLU A 186 -23.67 7.98 -5.28
N TYR A 187 -22.69 7.12 -5.02
CA TYR A 187 -21.54 7.43 -4.16
C TYR A 187 -20.34 8.00 -4.92
N PHE A 188 -20.39 8.04 -6.26
CA PHE A 188 -19.36 8.66 -7.06
C PHE A 188 -19.71 10.12 -7.40
N GLU A 189 -19.15 11.04 -6.62
CA GLU A 189 -19.30 12.50 -6.83
C GLU A 189 -18.21 13.10 -7.74
N GLY A 190 -17.23 12.30 -8.14
CA GLY A 190 -16.03 12.70 -8.86
C GLY A 190 -14.76 12.34 -8.11
N VAL A 191 -13.62 12.34 -8.80
CA VAL A 191 -12.32 12.10 -8.17
C VAL A 191 -11.98 13.20 -7.17
N THR A 192 -11.39 12.82 -6.04
CA THR A 192 -10.96 13.76 -4.99
C THR A 192 -9.54 14.28 -5.23
N SER A 193 -9.12 15.30 -4.46
CA SER A 193 -7.74 15.82 -4.52
C SER A 193 -6.68 14.80 -4.09
N ASP A 194 -7.06 13.87 -3.23
CA ASP A 194 -6.26 12.78 -2.67
C ASP A 194 -6.63 11.41 -3.27
N GLN A 195 -7.34 11.41 -4.41
CA GLN A 195 -7.77 10.19 -5.08
C GLN A 195 -6.60 9.25 -5.34
N GLY A 196 -6.77 7.99 -4.95
CA GLY A 196 -5.83 6.92 -5.26
C GLY A 196 -5.71 6.68 -6.76
N PHE A 197 -4.47 6.67 -7.28
CA PHE A 197 -4.20 6.38 -8.68
C PHE A 197 -2.82 5.77 -8.89
N TYR A 198 -2.64 5.12 -10.04
CA TYR A 198 -1.31 4.71 -10.52
C TYR A 198 -1.24 4.81 -12.05
N LEU A 199 -0.02 4.87 -12.59
CA LEU A 199 0.21 4.79 -14.04
C LEU A 199 0.83 3.45 -14.40
N LYS A 200 0.27 2.77 -15.40
CA LYS A 200 0.78 1.48 -15.89
C LYS A 200 0.52 1.34 -17.38
N GLY A 201 1.59 1.13 -18.16
CA GLY A 201 1.49 0.86 -19.58
C GLY A 201 0.77 1.95 -20.38
N GLY A 202 1.08 3.22 -20.10
CA GLY A 202 0.46 4.39 -20.75
C GLY A 202 -0.97 4.68 -20.30
N ARG A 203 -1.44 4.05 -19.21
CA ARG A 203 -2.80 4.21 -18.70
C ARG A 203 -2.80 4.86 -17.32
N LEU A 204 -3.75 5.75 -17.11
CA LEU A 204 -4.14 6.25 -15.80
C LEU A 204 -5.20 5.34 -15.21
N CYS A 205 -4.91 4.72 -14.08
CA CYS A 205 -5.83 3.89 -13.33
C CYS A 205 -6.22 4.59 -12.03
N ILE A 206 -7.52 4.85 -11.87
CA ILE A 206 -8.13 5.34 -10.62
C ILE A 206 -8.68 4.14 -9.87
N TYR A 207 -8.41 4.04 -8.58
CA TYR A 207 -8.97 2.98 -7.73
C TYR A 207 -9.75 3.56 -6.57
N PHE A 208 -10.66 2.75 -6.05
CA PHE A 208 -11.50 3.05 -4.89
C PHE A 208 -11.25 2.00 -3.79
N GLN A 209 -11.35 2.42 -2.54
CA GLN A 209 -11.22 1.54 -1.38
C GLN A 209 -12.41 0.58 -1.28
N PRO A 210 -12.31 -0.52 -0.52
CA PRO A 210 -13.47 -1.34 -0.19
C PRO A 210 -14.57 -0.47 0.45
N TYR A 211 -15.83 -0.73 0.09
CA TYR A 211 -17.00 0.03 0.55
C TYR A 211 -17.15 1.47 0.02
N GLU A 212 -16.21 1.99 -0.78
CA GLU A 212 -16.30 3.38 -1.24
C GLU A 212 -17.42 3.57 -2.28
N ILE A 213 -17.53 2.65 -3.25
CA ILE A 213 -18.53 2.70 -4.33
C ILE A 213 -19.20 1.34 -4.60
N GLY A 214 -19.16 0.42 -3.64
CA GLY A 214 -19.72 -0.93 -3.79
C GLY A 214 -19.47 -1.79 -2.55
N PRO A 215 -20.15 -2.94 -2.40
CA PRO A 215 -19.96 -3.81 -1.24
C PRO A 215 -18.58 -4.46 -1.21
N TRP A 216 -18.15 -4.97 -0.04
CA TRP A 216 -16.88 -5.70 0.14
C TRP A 216 -16.57 -6.74 -0.94
N ALA A 217 -17.59 -7.45 -1.43
CA ALA A 217 -17.44 -8.49 -2.44
C ALA A 217 -16.86 -7.99 -3.78
N VAL A 218 -16.97 -6.69 -4.07
CA VAL A 218 -16.36 -6.04 -5.24
C VAL A 218 -14.84 -5.85 -5.06
N GLY A 219 -14.36 -5.82 -3.81
CA GLY A 219 -12.98 -5.51 -3.48
C GLY A 219 -12.67 -4.03 -3.68
N MET A 220 -11.59 -3.75 -4.41
CA MET A 220 -11.10 -2.39 -4.72
C MET A 220 -11.27 -2.13 -6.21
N PRO A 221 -12.43 -1.63 -6.66
CA PRO A 221 -12.69 -1.42 -8.08
C PRO A 221 -11.73 -0.37 -8.65
N GLU A 222 -11.27 -0.59 -9.87
CA GLU A 222 -10.38 0.31 -10.60
C GLU A 222 -10.87 0.57 -12.03
N PHE A 223 -10.59 1.78 -12.51
CA PHE A 223 -11.01 2.30 -13.81
C PHE A 223 -9.78 2.88 -14.50
N CYS A 224 -9.39 2.27 -15.62
CA CYS A 224 -8.15 2.61 -16.31
C CYS A 224 -8.45 3.19 -17.68
N PHE A 225 -7.84 4.32 -18.03
CA PHE A 225 -8.00 4.97 -19.33
C PHE A 225 -6.64 5.29 -19.95
N SER A 226 -6.57 5.34 -21.29
CA SER A 226 -5.35 5.77 -21.99
C SER A 226 -5.00 7.20 -21.58
N LEU A 227 -3.78 7.41 -21.11
CA LEU A 227 -3.31 8.73 -20.69
C LEU A 227 -3.19 9.67 -21.90
N GLU A 228 -2.69 9.18 -23.03
CA GLU A 228 -2.60 9.92 -24.29
C GLU A 228 -3.97 10.44 -24.74
N GLU A 229 -4.98 9.56 -24.78
CA GLU A 229 -6.34 9.92 -25.19
C GLU A 229 -7.01 10.89 -24.20
N LEU A 230 -6.77 10.72 -22.89
CA LEU A 230 -7.30 11.62 -21.86
C LEU A 230 -6.74 13.04 -22.03
N LEU A 231 -5.42 13.16 -22.20
CA LEU A 231 -4.72 14.43 -22.35
C LEU A 231 -4.93 15.09 -23.72
N GLY A 232 -5.36 14.32 -24.73
CA GLY A 232 -5.59 14.82 -26.09
C GLY A 232 -4.29 15.08 -26.85
N ASN A 233 -3.25 14.29 -26.54
CA ASN A 233 -1.95 14.33 -27.20
C ASN A 233 -1.86 13.28 -28.32
#